data_AF-A0A9P5UHI4-F1
#
_entry.id   AF-A0A9P5UHI4-F1
#
_cell.length_a   1.000
_cell.length_b   1.000
_cell.length_c   1.000
_cell.angle_alpha   90.00
_cell.angle_beta   90.00
_cell.angle_gamma   90.00
#
_symmetry.space_group_name_H-M   'P 1'
#
loop_
_entity.id
_entity.type
_entity.pdbx_description
1 polymer ?
#
loop_
_entity_poly.entity_id
_entity_poly.type
_entity_poly.pdbx_seq_one_letter_code
_entity_poly.pdbx_strand_id
1 'polypeptide(L)'
;MVRAVSSLIFSLTTILALTRDVYAQNNAGNCVLQLPKNPLTAQGLATPFILKKGNCDQTNPDQQVFVEATVFDRDTNSFGVYHPLVINEGTQPAITPVVPTLPKNAVVGLWFGANTNSITLTGSTRTCVDGLANADIFGQVTFCNAAAFFSAVHTADGGQGVVIPPVGYDKMGRPCPTTHFSGINDQDSSDNVITTYLQTNKGQFAQATKANRKALKQFTEISNGSDNNTLTSFPLDPTLGCTPLQASSMMEQGVMLSSLALNKLQATKQQATEGKGGKRGKKGKRGKKDKRGNGTGGHSCNAGNDTIIAAGGHCDSVPGVIDNTIWNTKWGPLTAIDRELVRKVRLASLWEFPMAHEAMKRAKGAKVRKISATIAAQHMYLDTAVRTIARQLSIDLPTQPTELQRFWMDDIQSQSGHDYDLTYVKWLRLAHGQIFSLIGTVRGTTQNSLARSFSETSNKFVLGHMQMLESTGLTKNSSFPIAPSITQ
;
A
#
# COMPACT_ATOMS: atom_id res chain seq x y z
N MET A 1 45.61 50.14 -37.35
CA MET A 1 44.45 49.31 -36.97
C MET A 1 44.97 48.07 -36.27
N VAL A 2 44.84 47.98 -34.95
CA VAL A 2 45.16 46.79 -34.14
C VAL A 2 43.89 46.43 -33.39
N ARG A 3 43.37 45.21 -33.58
CA ARG A 3 42.32 44.64 -32.74
C ARG A 3 42.89 43.42 -32.03
N ALA A 4 43.04 43.55 -30.72
CA ALA A 4 43.38 42.48 -29.80
C ALA A 4 42.14 41.61 -29.54
N VAL A 5 42.34 40.29 -29.55
CA VAL A 5 41.35 39.29 -29.12
C VAL A 5 41.66 38.98 -27.66
N SER A 6 40.71 39.22 -26.76
CA SER A 6 40.85 38.94 -25.32
C SER A 6 40.29 37.55 -25.01
N SER A 7 41.15 36.67 -24.50
CA SER A 7 40.79 35.32 -24.06
C SER A 7 40.26 35.35 -22.63
N LEU A 8 38.99 34.96 -22.41
CA LEU A 8 38.50 34.58 -21.09
C LEU A 8 38.93 33.13 -20.80
N ILE A 9 39.91 32.97 -19.91
CA ILE A 9 40.30 31.69 -19.33
C ILE A 9 39.38 31.44 -18.12
N PHE A 10 38.34 30.63 -18.29
CA PHE A 10 37.60 30.08 -17.16
C PHE A 10 38.45 28.95 -16.54
N SER A 11 38.79 29.09 -15.27
CA SER A 11 39.53 28.09 -14.50
C SER A 11 38.77 26.75 -14.48
N LEU A 12 39.48 25.67 -14.84
CA LEU A 12 38.96 24.30 -14.91
C LEU A 12 38.41 23.79 -13.55
N THR A 13 38.75 24.45 -12.43
CA THR A 13 38.27 24.11 -11.09
C THR A 13 36.82 24.55 -10.83
N THR A 14 36.32 25.60 -11.49
CA THR A 14 34.94 26.08 -11.28
C THR A 14 33.92 25.28 -12.09
N ILE A 15 34.34 24.67 -13.19
CA ILE A 15 33.50 23.81 -14.04
C ILE A 15 33.26 22.43 -13.39
N LEU A 16 34.19 21.94 -12.57
CA LEU A 16 34.02 20.67 -11.83
C LEU A 16 33.05 20.78 -10.64
N ALA A 17 32.85 21.97 -10.08
CA ALA A 17 31.87 22.19 -9.01
C ALA A 17 30.44 22.22 -9.58
N LEU A 18 30.24 22.90 -10.72
CA LEU A 18 28.93 23.00 -11.38
C LEU A 18 28.46 21.67 -11.98
N THR A 19 29.36 20.77 -12.40
CA THR A 19 28.95 19.45 -12.92
C THR A 19 28.52 18.47 -11.84
N ARG A 20 29.01 18.60 -10.60
CA ARG A 20 28.55 17.77 -9.47
C ARG A 20 27.14 18.13 -9.02
N ASP A 21 26.80 19.41 -8.99
CA ASP A 21 25.45 19.87 -8.63
C ASP A 21 24.41 19.52 -9.70
N VAL A 22 24.80 19.50 -10.98
CA VAL A 22 23.91 19.11 -12.10
C VAL A 22 23.67 17.60 -12.17
N TYR A 23 24.62 16.76 -11.76
CA TYR A 23 24.39 15.31 -11.66
C TYR A 23 23.45 14.92 -10.51
N ALA A 24 23.42 15.69 -9.42
CA ALA A 24 22.51 15.45 -8.28
C ALA A 24 21.04 15.74 -8.60
N GLN A 25 20.75 16.63 -9.56
CA GLN A 25 19.37 16.94 -9.96
C GLN A 25 18.75 15.91 -10.92
N ASN A 26 19.53 15.05 -11.58
CA ASN A 26 19.03 14.10 -12.56
C ASN A 26 18.57 12.74 -11.96
N ASN A 27 18.68 12.55 -10.64
CA ASN A 27 18.28 11.34 -9.90
C ASN A 27 17.24 11.62 -8.79
N ALA A 28 16.49 12.72 -8.90
CA ALA A 28 15.43 13.05 -7.96
C ALA A 28 14.40 11.91 -7.91
N GLY A 29 14.38 11.13 -6.83
CA GLY A 29 13.47 9.99 -6.68
C GLY A 29 14.10 8.72 -6.09
N ASN A 30 15.43 8.56 -6.11
CA ASN A 30 16.11 7.32 -5.70
C ASN A 30 17.01 7.54 -4.48
N CYS A 31 16.41 7.54 -3.29
CA CYS A 31 17.13 7.76 -2.04
C CYS A 31 18.08 6.61 -1.74
N VAL A 32 19.22 6.88 -1.10
CA VAL A 32 20.11 5.84 -0.57
C VAL A 32 20.22 6.03 0.94
N LEU A 33 19.75 5.05 1.70
CA LEU A 33 19.81 5.03 3.16
C LEU A 33 20.84 4.03 3.64
N GLN A 34 21.86 4.50 4.35
CA GLN A 34 22.87 3.65 4.98
C GLN A 34 22.42 3.24 6.39
N LEU A 35 22.28 1.94 6.60
CA LEU A 35 21.98 1.34 7.88
C LEU A 35 23.21 1.34 8.80
N PRO A 36 23.03 1.54 10.11
CA PRO A 36 24.10 1.40 11.08
C PRO A 36 24.58 -0.05 11.19
N LYS A 37 25.70 -0.25 11.87
CA LYS A 37 26.15 -1.61 12.24
C LYS A 37 25.14 -2.22 13.22
N ASN A 38 24.82 -3.49 13.03
CA ASN A 38 23.92 -4.26 13.90
C ASN A 38 22.57 -3.55 14.14
N PRO A 39 21.80 -3.21 13.09
CA PRO A 39 20.61 -2.35 13.18
C PRO A 39 19.44 -2.95 13.97
N LEU A 40 19.53 -4.23 14.34
CA LEU A 40 18.53 -4.95 15.17
C LEU A 40 18.89 -4.97 16.67
N THR A 41 19.96 -4.27 17.07
CA THR A 41 20.38 -4.15 18.49
C THR A 41 19.99 -2.80 19.06
N ALA A 42 19.94 -2.67 20.39
CA ALA A 42 19.64 -1.40 21.06
C ALA A 42 20.52 -0.24 20.55
N GLN A 43 21.84 -0.48 20.49
CA GLN A 43 22.78 0.51 19.99
C GLN A 43 22.61 0.80 18.50
N GLY A 44 22.31 -0.23 17.69
CA GLY A 44 22.04 -0.07 16.27
C GLY A 44 20.79 0.77 16.00
N LEU A 45 19.70 0.51 16.72
CA LEU A 45 18.45 1.29 16.64
C LEU A 45 18.68 2.76 17.04
N ALA A 46 19.50 3.01 18.04
CA ALA A 46 19.84 4.36 18.50
C ALA A 46 20.87 5.08 17.62
N THR A 47 21.58 4.36 16.76
CA THR A 47 22.53 4.97 15.84
C THR A 47 21.78 5.55 14.64
N PRO A 48 22.00 6.82 14.27
CA PRO A 48 21.31 7.42 13.14
C PRO A 48 21.51 6.65 11.84
N PHE A 49 20.42 6.48 11.10
CA PHE A 49 20.40 5.96 9.74
C PHE A 49 20.73 7.13 8.82
N ILE A 50 21.71 6.94 7.94
CA ILE A 50 22.31 8.06 7.21
C ILE A 50 21.76 8.11 5.79
N LEU A 51 21.03 9.18 5.48
CA LEU A 51 20.58 9.47 4.12
C LEU A 51 21.75 10.06 3.33
N LYS A 52 22.16 9.39 2.25
CA LYS A 52 23.36 9.75 1.48
C LYS A 52 23.17 11.04 0.70
N LYS A 53 24.20 11.91 0.77
CA LYS A 53 24.20 13.20 0.08
C LYS A 53 24.28 12.99 -1.44
N GLY A 54 23.53 13.80 -2.19
CA GLY A 54 23.48 13.74 -3.65
C GLY A 54 22.44 12.78 -4.22
N ASN A 55 21.70 12.07 -3.35
CA ASN A 55 20.54 11.25 -3.72
C ASN A 55 19.23 11.89 -3.25
N CYS A 56 19.11 12.11 -1.94
CA CYS A 56 17.95 12.72 -1.30
C CYS A 56 18.38 13.64 -0.17
N ASP A 57 17.49 14.56 0.19
CA ASP A 57 17.65 15.48 1.31
C ASP A 57 16.46 15.35 2.28
N GLN A 58 16.74 14.95 3.53
CA GLN A 58 15.74 14.78 4.57
C GLN A 58 15.02 16.11 4.92
N THR A 59 15.59 17.26 4.56
CA THR A 59 14.95 18.57 4.74
C THR A 59 13.92 18.89 3.67
N ASN A 60 13.96 18.17 2.54
CA ASN A 60 12.99 18.26 1.46
C ASN A 60 11.82 17.29 1.73
N PRO A 61 10.58 17.80 1.90
CA PRO A 61 9.39 16.97 2.17
C PRO A 61 9.17 15.80 1.18
N ASP A 62 9.51 15.98 -0.11
CA ASP A 62 9.37 14.97 -1.18
C ASP A 62 10.45 13.88 -1.18
N GLN A 63 11.45 14.01 -0.33
CA GLN A 63 12.63 13.14 -0.32
C GLN A 63 12.88 12.52 1.05
N GLN A 64 11.97 12.74 2.00
CA GLN A 64 12.08 12.24 3.36
C GLN A 64 11.95 10.73 3.42
N VAL A 65 12.82 10.13 4.24
CA VAL A 65 12.84 8.70 4.54
C VAL A 65 12.60 8.49 6.03
N PHE A 66 11.84 7.45 6.36
CA PHE A 66 11.39 7.12 7.71
C PHE A 66 11.69 5.66 8.03
N VAL A 67 11.99 5.38 9.29
CA VAL A 67 12.28 4.03 9.78
C VAL A 67 11.44 3.76 11.01
N GLU A 68 10.88 2.56 11.10
CA GLU A 68 10.09 2.10 12.24
C GLU A 68 10.58 0.73 12.67
N ALA A 69 10.73 0.55 13.98
CA ALA A 69 11.05 -0.73 14.58
C ALA A 69 9.88 -1.20 15.44
N THR A 70 9.44 -2.44 15.21
CA THR A 70 8.55 -3.14 16.14
C THR A 70 9.33 -4.28 16.79
N VAL A 71 9.30 -4.33 18.12
CA VAL A 71 10.02 -5.32 18.92
C VAL A 71 9.00 -6.25 19.56
N PHE A 72 9.24 -7.55 19.46
CA PHE A 72 8.44 -8.58 20.10
C PHE A 72 9.25 -9.28 21.19
N ASP A 73 8.75 -9.29 22.42
CA ASP A 73 9.32 -10.05 23.53
C ASP A 73 8.72 -11.45 23.60
N ARG A 74 9.55 -12.47 23.37
CA ARG A 74 9.10 -13.87 23.41
C ARG A 74 8.80 -14.39 24.81
N ASP A 75 9.34 -13.75 25.85
CA ASP A 75 9.14 -14.20 27.23
C ASP A 75 7.79 -13.71 27.77
N THR A 76 7.39 -12.49 27.42
CA THR A 76 6.17 -11.85 27.92
C THR A 76 5.04 -11.78 26.90
N ASN A 77 5.30 -12.18 25.64
CA ASN A 77 4.40 -12.00 24.50
C ASN A 77 3.96 -10.54 24.30
N SER A 78 4.81 -9.58 24.69
CA SER A 78 4.53 -8.15 24.58
C SER A 78 5.24 -7.52 23.38
N PHE A 79 4.73 -6.36 22.97
CA PHE A 79 5.31 -5.57 21.88
C PHE A 79 5.89 -4.26 22.43
N GLY A 80 6.85 -3.68 21.71
CA GLY A 80 7.22 -2.28 21.84
C GLY A 80 7.58 -1.66 20.50
N VAL A 81 7.48 -0.33 20.43
CA VAL A 81 7.67 0.45 19.19
C VAL A 81 8.77 1.46 19.39
N TYR A 82 9.64 1.59 18.39
CA TYR A 82 10.75 2.51 18.40
C TYR A 82 10.91 3.14 17.01
N HIS A 83 11.21 4.43 16.92
CA HIS A 83 11.43 5.12 15.66
C HIS A 83 12.92 5.49 15.51
N PRO A 84 13.74 4.68 14.82
CA PRO A 84 15.13 5.02 14.55
C PRO A 84 15.24 6.35 13.82
N LEU A 85 16.22 7.18 14.18
CA LEU A 85 16.36 8.51 13.59
C LEU A 85 17.07 8.44 12.23
N VAL A 86 16.50 9.09 11.22
CA VAL A 86 17.17 9.35 9.93
C VAL A 86 17.75 10.77 9.93
N ILE A 87 19.00 10.92 9.47
CA ILE A 87 19.65 12.23 9.29
C ILE A 87 20.39 12.29 7.95
N ASN A 88 20.61 13.50 7.44
CA ASN A 88 21.44 13.73 6.27
C ASN A 88 22.91 13.41 6.55
N GLU A 89 23.59 12.82 5.57
CA GLU A 89 25.03 12.58 5.62
C GLU A 89 25.83 13.86 5.91
N GLY A 90 26.77 13.76 6.84
CA GLY A 90 27.59 14.89 7.29
C GLY A 90 26.92 15.80 8.32
N THR A 91 25.69 15.49 8.75
CA THR A 91 25.00 16.22 9.83
C THR A 91 25.04 15.47 11.16
N GLN A 92 24.64 16.14 12.24
CA GLN A 92 24.44 15.55 13.55
C GLN A 92 22.98 15.70 13.97
N PRO A 93 22.43 14.73 14.73
CA PRO A 93 21.11 14.87 15.34
C PRO A 93 20.98 16.18 16.12
N ALA A 94 19.80 16.79 16.08
CA ALA A 94 19.50 17.94 16.93
C ALA A 94 19.51 17.54 18.42
N ILE A 95 19.06 16.32 18.71
CA ILE A 95 19.13 15.66 20.00
C ILE A 95 19.52 14.20 19.75
N THR A 96 20.48 13.67 20.51
CA THR A 96 20.92 12.27 20.42
C THR A 96 19.73 11.32 20.62
N PRO A 97 19.56 10.30 19.75
CA PRO A 97 18.48 9.32 19.92
C PRO A 97 18.55 8.59 21.27
N VAL A 98 17.38 8.26 21.80
CA VAL A 98 17.26 7.48 23.03
C VAL A 98 17.70 6.04 22.74
N VAL A 99 18.58 5.49 23.56
CA VAL A 99 18.95 4.06 23.45
C VAL A 99 17.83 3.21 24.05
N PRO A 100 17.11 2.39 23.27
CA PRO A 100 16.03 1.58 23.79
C PRO A 100 16.58 0.43 24.65
N THR A 101 15.82 0.01 25.66
CA THR A 101 16.11 -1.23 26.38
C THR A 101 15.39 -2.38 25.69
N LEU A 102 16.13 -3.31 25.10
CA LEU A 102 15.56 -4.49 24.46
C LEU A 102 15.43 -5.65 25.46
N PRO A 103 14.29 -6.38 25.47
CA PRO A 103 14.16 -7.64 26.19
C PRO A 103 15.24 -8.66 25.77
N LYS A 104 15.58 -9.57 26.68
CA LYS A 104 16.64 -10.58 26.44
C LYS A 104 16.33 -11.47 25.24
N ASN A 105 15.06 -11.89 25.10
CA ASN A 105 14.58 -12.74 24.02
C ASN A 105 13.76 -11.93 22.99
N ALA A 106 14.18 -10.69 22.73
CA ALA A 106 13.53 -9.82 21.77
C ALA A 106 13.79 -10.24 20.31
N VAL A 107 12.76 -10.11 19.48
CA VAL A 107 12.85 -10.17 18.02
C VAL A 107 12.47 -8.80 17.46
N VAL A 108 13.40 -8.15 16.76
CA VAL A 108 13.21 -6.81 16.19
C VAL A 108 12.90 -6.92 14.70
N GLY A 109 11.80 -6.34 14.25
CA GLY A 109 11.55 -6.07 12.83
C GLY A 109 11.77 -4.59 12.52
N LEU A 110 12.26 -4.28 11.32
CA LEU A 110 12.42 -2.93 10.80
C LEU A 110 11.61 -2.75 9.52
N TRP A 111 10.94 -1.61 9.41
CA TRP A 111 10.20 -1.17 8.22
C TRP A 111 10.67 0.22 7.83
N PHE A 112 10.63 0.49 6.53
CA PHE A 112 11.12 1.72 5.92
C PHE A 112 10.02 2.30 5.05
N GLY A 113 9.82 3.61 5.11
CA GLY A 113 8.90 4.35 4.25
C GLY A 113 9.58 5.59 3.68
N ALA A 114 9.20 5.99 2.47
CA ALA A 114 9.71 7.17 1.80
C ALA A 114 8.55 8.01 1.25
N ASN A 115 8.77 9.31 1.14
CA ASN A 115 7.90 10.19 0.36
C ASN A 115 8.37 10.31 -1.11
N THR A 116 9.21 9.38 -1.57
CA THR A 116 9.92 9.42 -2.86
C THR A 116 9.68 8.13 -3.67
N ASN A 117 10.17 8.07 -4.91
CA ASN A 117 9.93 6.93 -5.81
C ASN A 117 10.60 5.61 -5.35
N SER A 118 11.77 5.67 -4.72
CA SER A 118 12.47 4.49 -4.19
C SER A 118 13.45 4.77 -3.04
N ILE A 119 13.69 3.76 -2.18
CA ILE A 119 14.76 3.79 -1.15
C ILE A 119 15.72 2.62 -1.30
N THR A 120 16.97 2.91 -1.66
CA THR A 120 18.07 1.94 -1.64
C THR A 120 18.72 1.81 -0.28
N LEU A 121 18.65 0.61 0.33
CA LEU A 121 19.33 0.32 1.59
C LEU A 121 20.78 -0.14 1.35
N THR A 122 21.71 0.43 2.11
CA THR A 122 23.14 0.05 2.12
C THR A 122 23.65 -0.20 3.54
N GLY A 123 24.85 -0.77 3.70
CA GLY A 123 25.41 -1.09 5.02
C GLY A 123 24.98 -2.48 5.50
N SER A 124 24.44 -2.58 6.73
CA SER A 124 24.09 -3.87 7.35
C SER A 124 22.72 -4.39 6.87
N THR A 125 22.63 -4.77 5.60
CA THR A 125 21.35 -5.09 4.94
C THR A 125 21.06 -6.59 4.81
N ARG A 126 21.87 -7.46 5.43
CA ARG A 126 21.78 -8.93 5.24
C ARG A 126 20.40 -9.53 5.51
N THR A 127 19.66 -8.98 6.47
CA THR A 127 18.31 -9.45 6.85
C THR A 127 17.20 -8.64 6.18
N CYS A 128 17.57 -7.70 5.29
CA CYS A 128 16.65 -6.85 4.58
C CYS A 128 16.22 -7.52 3.29
N VAL A 129 14.92 -7.48 3.02
CA VAL A 129 14.35 -7.93 1.76
C VAL A 129 13.49 -6.80 1.22
N ASP A 130 13.51 -6.68 -0.10
CA ASP A 130 12.82 -5.63 -0.85
C ASP A 130 11.52 -6.16 -1.45
N GLY A 131 10.84 -7.06 -0.73
CA GLY A 131 9.79 -7.89 -1.33
C GLY A 131 10.28 -8.83 -2.46
N LEU A 132 11.58 -8.80 -2.82
CA LEU A 132 12.25 -9.68 -3.77
C LEU A 132 13.58 -10.20 -3.18
N ALA A 133 13.91 -11.46 -3.48
CA ALA A 133 15.22 -12.03 -3.20
C ALA A 133 16.15 -11.76 -4.39
N ASN A 134 17.22 -10.99 -4.14
CA ASN A 134 18.34 -10.64 -5.03
C ASN A 134 18.18 -9.33 -5.84
N ALA A 135 18.94 -8.32 -5.37
CA ALA A 135 19.39 -7.08 -6.02
C ALA A 135 18.82 -6.71 -7.40
N ASP A 136 17.97 -5.67 -7.45
CA ASP A 136 18.23 -4.40 -8.16
C ASP A 136 16.97 -3.49 -8.11
N ILE A 137 17.18 -2.24 -7.67
CA ILE A 137 16.23 -1.11 -7.61
C ILE A 137 15.01 -1.30 -6.68
N PHE A 138 15.04 -0.55 -5.58
CA PHE A 138 14.13 -0.66 -4.45
C PHE A 138 12.75 -0.04 -4.73
N GLY A 139 11.69 -0.61 -4.17
CA GLY A 139 10.36 0.02 -4.16
C GLY A 139 10.22 1.07 -3.04
N GLN A 140 9.00 1.61 -2.86
CA GLN A 140 8.65 2.51 -1.75
C GLN A 140 8.58 1.77 -0.38
N VAL A 141 8.56 0.43 -0.35
CA VAL A 141 8.54 -0.40 0.87
C VAL A 141 9.77 -1.28 0.95
N THR A 142 10.52 -1.14 2.05
CA THR A 142 11.57 -2.12 2.38
C THR A 142 11.42 -2.52 3.84
N PHE A 143 11.86 -3.73 4.19
CA PHE A 143 11.87 -4.18 5.59
C PHE A 143 13.06 -5.09 5.87
N CYS A 144 13.48 -5.11 7.13
CA CYS A 144 14.52 -6.01 7.62
C CYS A 144 13.98 -6.87 8.76
N ASN A 145 14.27 -8.17 8.68
CA ASN A 145 13.91 -9.16 9.69
C ASN A 145 12.39 -9.34 9.96
N ALA A 146 11.52 -8.83 9.09
CA ALA A 146 10.07 -8.94 9.26
C ALA A 146 9.57 -10.39 9.27
N ALA A 147 10.13 -11.27 8.43
CA ALA A 147 9.76 -12.69 8.40
C ALA A 147 10.05 -13.39 9.73
N ALA A 148 11.22 -13.14 10.33
CA ALA A 148 11.57 -13.67 11.64
C ALA A 148 10.68 -13.08 12.75
N PHE A 149 10.37 -11.78 12.66
CA PHE A 149 9.45 -11.11 13.57
C PHE A 149 8.06 -11.76 13.55
N PHE A 150 7.40 -11.83 12.40
CA PHE A 150 6.06 -12.42 12.30
C PHE A 150 6.06 -13.91 12.65
N SER A 151 7.10 -14.66 12.26
CA SER A 151 7.25 -16.06 12.66
C SER A 151 7.33 -16.22 14.19
N ALA A 152 8.10 -15.36 14.86
CA ALA A 152 8.20 -15.38 16.32
C ALA A 152 6.86 -15.08 17.00
N VAL A 153 6.09 -14.12 16.47
CA VAL A 153 4.74 -13.80 16.98
C VAL A 153 3.77 -14.96 16.77
N HIS A 154 3.80 -15.62 15.60
CA HIS A 154 2.89 -16.73 15.28
C HIS A 154 3.24 -18.04 16.00
N THR A 155 4.50 -18.23 16.38
CA THR A 155 4.96 -19.45 17.07
C THR A 155 5.12 -19.27 18.58
N ALA A 156 4.81 -18.09 19.10
CA ALA A 156 4.73 -17.80 20.52
C ALA A 156 3.74 -18.73 21.25
N ASP A 157 3.82 -18.75 22.58
CA ASP A 157 2.91 -19.52 23.44
C ASP A 157 2.77 -21.00 23.04
N GLY A 158 3.91 -21.70 22.93
CA GLY A 158 3.94 -23.12 22.56
C GLY A 158 3.41 -23.43 21.15
N GLY A 159 3.45 -22.45 20.23
CA GLY A 159 2.97 -22.59 18.86
C GLY A 159 1.51 -22.17 18.65
N GLN A 160 0.84 -21.64 19.67
CA GLN A 160 -0.53 -21.09 19.54
C GLN A 160 -0.54 -19.66 18.99
N GLY A 161 0.61 -18.98 19.05
CA GLY A 161 0.78 -17.58 18.64
C GLY A 161 0.19 -16.60 19.65
N VAL A 162 0.59 -15.33 19.53
CA VAL A 162 0.09 -14.26 20.40
C VAL A 162 -1.40 -14.00 20.15
N VAL A 163 -2.15 -13.77 21.23
CA VAL A 163 -3.55 -13.34 21.14
C VAL A 163 -3.60 -11.87 20.70
N ILE A 164 -3.93 -11.66 19.42
CA ILE A 164 -4.15 -10.32 18.87
C ILE A 164 -5.63 -9.92 19.07
N PRO A 165 -5.92 -8.78 19.72
CA PRO A 165 -7.28 -8.27 19.83
C PRO A 165 -7.77 -7.75 18.47
N PRO A 166 -9.05 -7.95 18.11
CA PRO A 166 -9.62 -7.32 16.92
C PRO A 166 -9.63 -5.79 17.09
N VAL A 167 -9.52 -5.04 15.99
CA VAL A 167 -9.67 -3.56 16.03
C VAL A 167 -11.08 -3.11 16.43
N GLY A 168 -12.07 -4.00 16.29
CA GLY A 168 -13.41 -3.84 16.82
C GLY A 168 -14.43 -3.40 15.79
N TYR A 169 -15.51 -2.78 16.28
CA TYR A 169 -16.61 -2.27 15.48
C TYR A 169 -16.77 -0.78 15.74
N ASP A 170 -17.14 -0.03 14.71
CA ASP A 170 -17.45 1.39 14.85
C ASP A 170 -18.74 1.61 15.66
N LYS A 171 -19.01 2.88 15.99
CA LYS A 171 -20.23 3.31 16.71
C LYS A 171 -21.55 2.94 16.02
N MET A 172 -21.51 2.53 14.76
CA MET A 172 -22.66 2.09 13.96
C MET A 172 -22.74 0.56 13.86
N GLY A 173 -21.87 -0.18 14.55
CA GLY A 173 -21.85 -1.64 14.58
C GLY A 173 -21.21 -2.28 13.34
N ARG A 174 -20.43 -1.54 12.55
CA ARG A 174 -19.71 -2.05 11.37
C ARG A 174 -18.26 -2.39 11.73
N PRO A 175 -17.64 -3.42 11.12
CA PRO A 175 -16.24 -3.73 11.40
C PRO A 175 -15.35 -2.52 11.14
N CYS A 176 -14.44 -2.23 12.06
CA CYS A 176 -13.51 -1.13 11.92
C CYS A 176 -12.62 -1.34 10.68
N PRO A 177 -12.27 -0.25 9.97
CA PRO A 177 -11.34 -0.34 8.87
C PRO A 177 -9.97 -0.79 9.37
N THR A 178 -9.25 -1.55 8.55
CA THR A 178 -7.87 -2.00 8.82
C THR A 178 -6.97 -1.64 7.65
N THR A 179 -5.69 -1.91 7.73
CA THR A 179 -4.75 -1.77 6.59
C THR A 179 -5.07 -2.68 5.40
N HIS A 180 -6.01 -3.61 5.56
CA HIS A 180 -6.58 -4.42 4.48
C HIS A 180 -7.88 -3.83 3.89
N PHE A 181 -8.37 -2.71 4.46
CA PHE A 181 -9.57 -2.01 4.02
C PHE A 181 -9.26 -1.09 2.83
N SER A 182 -9.66 -1.53 1.64
CA SER A 182 -9.35 -0.88 0.37
C SER A 182 -10.19 0.37 0.04
N GLY A 183 -10.84 0.95 1.04
CA GLY A 183 -11.57 2.23 0.98
C GLY A 183 -10.84 3.41 1.64
N ILE A 184 -9.66 3.18 2.23
CA ILE A 184 -8.74 4.23 2.71
C ILE A 184 -7.47 4.27 1.85
N ASN A 185 -7.21 3.23 1.07
CA ASN A 185 -6.06 3.13 0.17
C ASN A 185 -6.05 4.24 -0.88
N ASP A 186 -5.11 5.17 -0.75
CA ASP A 186 -4.63 5.92 -1.89
C ASP A 186 -3.73 5.01 -2.77
N GLN A 187 -3.13 5.52 -3.83
CA GLN A 187 -2.61 4.72 -4.93
C GLN A 187 -1.40 3.82 -4.61
N ASP A 188 -0.91 3.81 -3.37
CA ASP A 188 0.17 2.93 -2.94
C ASP A 188 -0.32 1.87 -1.92
N SER A 189 -0.08 0.60 -2.22
CA SER A 189 -0.57 -0.48 -1.38
C SER A 189 0.23 -0.61 -0.09
N SER A 190 -0.33 -0.19 1.06
CA SER A 190 0.13 -0.60 2.40
C SER A 190 1.65 -0.41 2.62
N ASP A 191 2.17 0.78 2.31
CA ASP A 191 3.61 0.97 2.09
C ASP A 191 4.34 1.86 3.11
N ASN A 192 3.65 2.45 4.08
CA ASN A 192 4.25 3.54 4.84
C ASN A 192 4.19 3.37 6.38
N VAL A 193 5.28 3.73 7.07
CA VAL A 193 5.44 3.64 8.54
C VAL A 193 4.71 4.80 9.26
N ILE A 194 4.49 4.71 10.58
CA ILE A 194 3.87 5.81 11.35
C ILE A 194 4.88 6.74 12.03
N THR A 195 6.16 6.59 11.68
CA THR A 195 7.26 7.34 12.28
C THR A 195 7.10 8.85 12.08
N THR A 196 7.34 9.60 13.16
CA THR A 196 7.40 11.07 13.19
C THR A 196 8.76 11.54 13.70
N TYR A 197 9.32 12.58 13.09
CA TYR A 197 10.53 13.29 13.54
C TYR A 197 10.26 14.77 13.79
N LEU A 198 11.18 15.42 14.51
CA LEU A 198 11.22 16.87 14.68
C LEU A 198 12.36 17.43 13.85
N GLN A 199 12.05 18.26 12.86
CA GLN A 199 13.02 18.99 12.05
C GLN A 199 13.22 20.40 12.62
N THR A 200 14.45 20.75 12.97
CA THR A 200 14.81 22.10 13.41
C THR A 200 15.03 23.04 12.23
N ASN A 201 15.00 24.36 12.47
CA ASN A 201 15.30 25.38 11.45
C ASN A 201 16.73 25.29 10.86
N LYS A 202 17.63 24.53 11.51
CA LYS A 202 18.99 24.27 11.03
C LYS A 202 19.09 23.02 10.16
N GLY A 203 17.96 22.39 9.82
CA GLY A 203 17.94 21.13 9.06
C GLY A 203 18.47 19.92 9.84
N GLN A 204 18.48 20.00 11.17
CA GLN A 204 18.82 18.86 12.04
C GLN A 204 17.56 18.18 12.56
N PHE A 205 17.62 16.87 12.79
CA PHE A 205 16.47 16.04 13.16
C PHE A 205 16.60 15.46 14.57
N ALA A 206 15.46 15.22 15.22
CA ALA A 206 15.37 14.49 16.49
C ALA A 206 14.14 13.57 16.49
N GLN A 207 14.17 12.54 17.36
CA GLN A 207 12.98 11.71 17.61
C GLN A 207 11.84 12.56 18.18
N ALA A 208 10.61 12.26 17.77
CA ALA A 208 9.43 12.99 18.22
C ALA A 208 8.92 12.50 19.59
N THR A 209 9.67 12.79 20.66
CA THR A 209 9.28 12.54 22.05
C THR A 209 8.75 13.80 22.74
N LYS A 210 8.01 13.67 23.84
CA LYS A 210 7.57 14.84 24.65
C LYS A 210 8.77 15.64 25.17
N ALA A 211 9.83 14.93 25.59
CA ALA A 211 11.07 15.55 26.05
C ALA A 211 11.74 16.40 24.96
N ASN A 212 11.83 15.88 23.73
CA ASN A 212 12.46 16.57 22.61
C ASN A 212 11.61 17.76 22.13
N ARG A 213 10.27 17.63 22.09
CA ARG A 213 9.36 18.75 21.81
C ARG A 213 9.51 19.90 22.81
N LYS A 214 9.75 19.58 24.08
CA LYS A 214 10.00 20.58 25.12
C LYS A 214 11.38 21.22 25.01
N ALA A 215 12.40 20.44 24.63
CA ALA A 215 13.78 20.89 24.53
C ALA A 215 14.05 21.75 23.29
N LEU A 216 13.38 21.44 22.16
CA LEU A 216 13.51 22.20 20.91
C LEU A 216 12.59 23.43 20.92
N LYS A 217 13.18 24.63 20.82
CA LYS A 217 12.43 25.90 20.85
C LYS A 217 11.63 26.18 19.56
N GLN A 218 12.14 25.71 18.42
CA GLN A 218 11.54 25.89 17.09
C GLN A 218 11.81 24.63 16.26
N PHE A 219 10.75 23.95 15.86
CA PHE A 219 10.79 22.75 15.04
C PHE A 219 9.50 22.59 14.23
N THR A 220 9.59 21.83 13.15
CA THR A 220 8.46 21.29 12.38
C THR A 220 8.36 19.80 12.66
N GLU A 221 7.16 19.30 12.93
CA GLU A 221 6.94 17.85 12.95
C GLU A 221 6.78 17.35 11.53
N ILE A 222 7.57 16.32 11.18
CA ILE A 222 7.50 15.65 9.89
C ILE A 222 7.11 14.20 10.10
N SER A 223 6.18 13.72 9.29
CA SER A 223 5.71 12.35 9.31
C SER A 223 5.70 11.82 7.90
N ASN A 224 5.83 10.50 7.77
CA ASN A 224 5.61 9.82 6.51
C ASN A 224 4.14 9.99 6.09
N GLY A 225 3.88 10.22 4.80
CA GLY A 225 2.54 10.44 4.22
C GLY A 225 1.64 9.20 4.19
N SER A 226 1.63 8.40 5.26
CA SER A 226 1.07 7.04 5.31
C SER A 226 -0.44 6.96 5.55
N ASP A 227 -1.10 6.02 4.88
CA ASP A 227 -2.42 5.50 5.26
C ASP A 227 -2.48 4.92 6.69
N ASN A 228 -1.37 4.36 7.22
CA ASN A 228 -1.29 3.91 8.62
C ASN A 228 -1.38 5.08 9.61
N ASN A 229 -0.85 6.25 9.23
CA ASN A 229 -0.93 7.47 10.02
C ASN A 229 -2.36 8.04 9.97
N THR A 230 -3.03 7.91 8.83
CA THR A 230 -4.45 8.27 8.65
C THR A 230 -5.39 7.38 9.49
N LEU A 231 -5.10 6.08 9.61
CA LEU A 231 -5.86 5.16 10.46
C LEU A 231 -5.64 5.43 11.96
N THR A 232 -4.38 5.59 12.39
CA THR A 232 -4.01 5.51 13.82
C THR A 232 -3.66 6.82 14.52
N SER A 233 -3.29 7.87 13.77
CA SER A 233 -2.78 9.14 14.32
C SER A 233 -3.63 10.35 13.96
N PHE A 234 -4.40 10.28 12.88
CA PHE A 234 -5.52 11.19 12.62
C PHE A 234 -6.79 10.59 13.25
N PRO A 235 -7.73 11.41 13.75
CA PRO A 235 -8.75 10.97 14.71
C PRO A 235 -9.80 9.99 14.15
N LEU A 236 -9.57 9.28 13.05
CA LEU A 236 -10.47 8.29 12.48
C LEU A 236 -10.81 7.19 13.49
N ASP A 237 -9.83 6.45 14.02
CA ASP A 237 -10.11 5.35 14.94
C ASP A 237 -10.84 5.79 16.23
N PRO A 238 -10.37 6.80 16.99
CA PRO A 238 -11.10 7.30 18.16
C PRO A 238 -12.47 7.91 17.83
N THR A 239 -12.63 8.55 16.66
CA THR A 239 -13.92 9.14 16.24
C THR A 239 -14.91 8.05 15.87
N LEU A 240 -14.44 6.97 15.24
CA LEU A 240 -15.25 5.81 14.88
C LEU A 240 -15.52 4.86 16.05
N GLY A 241 -14.73 4.92 17.14
CA GLY A 241 -14.81 3.99 18.27
C GLY A 241 -13.97 2.72 18.10
N CYS A 242 -13.02 2.74 17.16
CA CYS A 242 -12.10 1.66 16.86
C CYS A 242 -10.93 1.64 17.84
N THR A 243 -10.38 0.44 18.10
CA THR A 243 -9.30 0.22 19.07
C THR A 243 -8.05 -0.30 18.36
N PRO A 244 -7.14 0.59 17.91
CA PRO A 244 -5.89 0.16 17.29
C PRO A 244 -5.01 -0.56 18.31
N LEU A 245 -4.27 -1.56 17.83
CA LEU A 245 -3.28 -2.27 18.64
C LEU A 245 -2.08 -1.36 18.81
N GLN A 246 -1.85 -0.99 20.06
CA GLN A 246 -0.73 -0.15 20.43
C GLN A 246 0.22 -0.91 21.34
N ALA A 247 1.47 -0.47 21.35
CA ALA A 247 2.53 -0.97 22.19
C ALA A 247 3.27 0.19 22.85
N SER A 248 3.99 -0.10 23.92
CA SER A 248 4.76 0.94 24.61
C SER A 248 5.85 1.50 23.71
N SER A 249 5.96 2.83 23.68
CA SER A 249 7.10 3.52 23.09
C SER A 249 8.36 3.15 23.85
N MET A 250 9.39 2.71 23.12
CA MET A 250 10.72 2.47 23.67
C MET A 250 11.58 3.75 23.68
N MET A 251 11.01 4.89 23.27
CA MET A 251 11.68 6.19 23.26
C MET A 251 11.30 7.05 24.49
N GLU A 252 10.13 6.81 25.09
CA GLU A 252 9.66 7.55 26.26
C GLU A 252 8.61 6.77 27.07
N GLN A 253 8.57 7.00 28.38
CA GLN A 253 7.68 6.27 29.29
C GLN A 253 6.21 6.74 29.18
N GLY A 254 5.28 5.79 29.31
CA GLY A 254 3.84 6.07 29.39
C GLY A 254 3.22 6.55 28.07
N VAL A 255 3.92 6.38 26.94
CA VAL A 255 3.39 6.66 25.61
C VAL A 255 3.14 5.34 24.90
N MET A 256 1.95 5.21 24.33
CA MET A 256 1.55 4.08 23.49
C MET A 256 1.58 4.52 22.04
N LEU A 257 2.18 3.72 21.18
CA LEU A 257 2.29 3.95 19.74
C LEU A 257 1.70 2.75 19.00
N SER A 258 1.08 2.99 17.84
CA SER A 258 0.83 1.89 16.89
C SER A 258 2.10 1.59 16.11
N SER A 259 2.03 0.68 15.15
CA SER A 259 3.07 0.46 14.14
C SER A 259 2.47 -0.21 12.91
N LEU A 260 3.15 -0.15 11.78
CA LEU A 260 2.75 -0.88 10.58
C LEU A 260 2.59 -2.38 10.89
N ALA A 261 3.53 -2.95 11.65
CA ALA A 261 3.49 -4.36 12.01
C ALA A 261 2.31 -4.72 12.93
N LEU A 262 1.98 -3.87 13.90
CA LEU A 262 0.84 -4.07 14.80
C LEU A 262 -0.48 -3.95 14.05
N ASN A 263 -0.60 -2.95 13.17
CA ASN A 263 -1.76 -2.80 12.29
C ASN A 263 -1.93 -4.04 11.40
N LYS A 264 -0.84 -4.59 10.85
CA LYS A 264 -0.87 -5.81 10.05
C LYS A 264 -1.37 -7.03 10.84
N LEU A 265 -0.90 -7.20 12.09
CA LEU A 265 -1.34 -8.28 12.97
C LEU A 265 -2.86 -8.21 13.25
N GLN A 266 -3.38 -7.02 13.56
CA GLN A 266 -4.82 -6.84 13.76
C GLN A 266 -5.63 -7.10 12.49
N ALA A 267 -5.15 -6.62 11.36
CA ALA A 267 -5.84 -6.76 10.08
C ALA A 267 -5.96 -8.24 9.68
N THR A 268 -4.90 -9.04 9.85
CA THR A 268 -4.94 -10.50 9.63
C THR A 268 -5.89 -11.20 10.61
N LYS A 269 -5.93 -10.76 11.88
CA LYS A 269 -6.84 -11.33 12.87
C LYS A 269 -8.32 -11.08 12.53
N GLN A 270 -8.66 -9.87 12.11
CA GLN A 270 -10.03 -9.50 11.77
C GLN A 270 -10.55 -10.32 10.57
N GLN A 271 -9.73 -10.50 9.54
CA GLN A 271 -10.04 -11.37 8.40
C GLN A 271 -10.34 -12.81 8.84
N ALA A 272 -9.57 -13.35 9.79
CA ALA A 272 -9.78 -14.69 10.32
C ALA A 272 -11.08 -14.82 11.15
N THR A 273 -11.53 -13.74 11.80
CA THR A 273 -12.80 -13.73 12.55
C THR A 273 -14.03 -13.59 11.64
N GLU A 274 -13.92 -12.82 10.56
CA GLU A 274 -15.00 -12.64 9.58
C GLU A 274 -15.25 -13.93 8.77
N GLY A 275 -14.21 -14.70 8.44
CA GLY A 275 -14.33 -15.99 7.75
C GLY A 275 -15.03 -17.11 8.55
N LYS A 276 -15.10 -17.01 9.88
CA LYS A 276 -15.73 -18.04 10.75
C LYS A 276 -17.20 -17.79 11.07
N GLY A 277 -17.75 -16.61 10.75
CA GLY A 277 -19.14 -16.23 11.04
C GLY A 277 -20.21 -16.84 10.12
N GLY A 278 -19.83 -17.41 8.97
CA GLY A 278 -20.76 -17.84 7.91
C GLY A 278 -21.47 -19.19 8.08
N LYS A 279 -21.29 -19.91 9.20
CA LYS A 279 -21.95 -21.22 9.43
C LYS A 279 -22.88 -21.19 10.64
N ARG A 280 -24.05 -20.57 10.49
CA ARG A 280 -25.21 -20.87 11.33
C ARG A 280 -26.37 -21.42 10.50
N GLY A 281 -26.48 -22.75 10.52
CA GLY A 281 -27.74 -23.47 10.62
C GLY A 281 -28.53 -23.77 9.34
N LYS A 282 -28.27 -24.93 8.72
CA LYS A 282 -29.35 -25.80 8.22
C LYS A 282 -28.96 -27.27 8.36
N LYS A 283 -29.61 -27.96 9.31
CA LYS A 283 -29.63 -29.43 9.39
C LYS A 283 -30.37 -29.97 8.15
N GLY A 284 -29.72 -30.84 7.38
CA GLY A 284 -30.29 -31.55 6.24
C GLY A 284 -29.64 -32.92 6.07
N LYS A 285 -30.48 -33.96 5.98
CA LYS A 285 -30.21 -35.40 6.13
C LYS A 285 -29.15 -36.01 5.20
N ARG A 286 -28.46 -37.04 5.73
CA ARG A 286 -27.60 -38.01 5.03
C ARG A 286 -28.39 -38.86 4.02
N GLY A 287 -27.79 -39.09 2.85
CA GLY A 287 -28.10 -40.19 1.90
C GLY A 287 -26.80 -40.78 1.35
N LYS A 288 -26.76 -42.11 1.17
CA LYS A 288 -25.57 -42.96 0.99
C LYS A 288 -25.51 -43.54 -0.45
N LYS A 289 -24.28 -43.68 -1.00
CA LYS A 289 -23.81 -44.65 -2.04
C LYS A 289 -24.25 -44.38 -3.50
N ASP A 290 -23.47 -44.62 -4.58
CA ASP A 290 -22.46 -45.66 -4.87
C ASP A 290 -21.36 -45.25 -5.91
N LYS A 291 -20.46 -46.20 -6.19
CA LYS A 291 -19.09 -46.15 -6.75
C LYS A 291 -18.94 -46.27 -8.29
N ARG A 292 -17.77 -45.76 -8.76
CA ARG A 292 -16.82 -46.20 -9.82
C ARG A 292 -17.08 -45.87 -11.31
N GLY A 293 -16.10 -45.15 -11.89
CA GLY A 293 -15.81 -45.04 -13.34
C GLY A 293 -14.58 -44.13 -13.56
N ASN A 294 -13.58 -44.60 -14.31
CA ASN A 294 -12.19 -44.13 -14.39
C ASN A 294 -11.95 -43.20 -15.60
N GLY A 295 -11.04 -42.21 -15.51
CA GLY A 295 -10.38 -41.64 -16.70
C GLY A 295 -10.19 -40.11 -16.78
N THR A 296 -8.91 -39.70 -16.78
CA THR A 296 -8.28 -38.51 -17.40
C THR A 296 -8.36 -37.12 -16.72
N GLY A 297 -7.20 -36.75 -16.15
CA GLY A 297 -6.62 -35.42 -15.91
C GLY A 297 -7.46 -34.16 -16.08
N GLY A 298 -7.89 -33.59 -14.95
CA GLY A 298 -8.25 -32.18 -14.83
C GLY A 298 -7.59 -31.61 -13.59
N HIS A 299 -6.53 -30.83 -13.75
CA HIS A 299 -5.93 -30.07 -12.65
C HIS A 299 -6.83 -28.87 -12.38
N SER A 300 -7.69 -28.97 -11.36
CA SER A 300 -8.50 -27.88 -10.85
C SER A 300 -7.87 -27.34 -9.57
N CYS A 301 -7.22 -26.18 -9.65
CA CYS A 301 -6.78 -25.43 -8.48
C CYS A 301 -7.99 -24.67 -7.93
N ASN A 302 -8.56 -25.20 -6.85
CA ASN A 302 -9.67 -24.59 -6.11
C ASN A 302 -9.05 -23.72 -5.02
N ALA A 303 -9.02 -22.40 -5.20
CA ALA A 303 -8.49 -21.46 -4.21
C ALA A 303 -9.52 -21.24 -3.08
N GLY A 304 -9.58 -22.19 -2.16
CA GLY A 304 -10.15 -22.01 -0.83
C GLY A 304 -9.01 -21.85 0.17
N ASN A 305 -8.98 -20.74 0.89
CA ASN A 305 -8.09 -20.57 2.04
C ASN A 305 -8.41 -21.61 3.10
N ASP A 306 -7.51 -22.57 3.35
CA ASP A 306 -7.26 -23.20 4.66
C ASP A 306 -6.07 -24.22 4.58
N THR A 307 -5.00 -23.95 5.35
CA THR A 307 -4.01 -24.90 5.96
C THR A 307 -2.84 -25.53 5.14
N ILE A 308 -1.67 -24.88 5.19
CA ILE A 308 -0.32 -25.27 5.72
C ILE A 308 0.26 -26.73 5.59
N ILE A 309 1.43 -26.79 4.91
CA ILE A 309 2.58 -27.76 4.77
C ILE A 309 2.40 -29.12 4.06
N ALA A 310 3.03 -29.28 2.87
CA ALA A 310 4.18 -30.18 2.62
C ALA A 310 4.69 -30.08 1.16
N ALA A 311 6.02 -30.01 1.04
CA ALA A 311 6.91 -30.26 -0.10
C ALA A 311 6.34 -30.35 -1.54
N GLY A 312 6.86 -29.47 -2.41
CA GLY A 312 7.12 -29.75 -3.83
C GLY A 312 5.95 -29.55 -4.80
N GLY A 313 5.87 -28.37 -5.43
CA GLY A 313 5.05 -28.13 -6.61
C GLY A 313 4.81 -26.64 -6.86
N HIS A 314 5.27 -26.12 -8.00
CA HIS A 314 5.13 -24.72 -8.43
C HIS A 314 3.65 -24.27 -8.47
N CYS A 315 3.32 -23.25 -7.66
CA CYS A 315 2.12 -22.43 -7.77
C CYS A 315 2.52 -21.01 -7.35
N ASP A 316 3.03 -20.20 -8.29
CA ASP A 316 3.45 -18.83 -7.99
C ASP A 316 2.25 -17.89 -7.91
N SER A 317 1.86 -17.54 -6.69
CA SER A 317 1.59 -16.15 -6.27
C SER A 317 1.33 -16.12 -4.77
N VAL A 318 2.39 -15.82 -4.01
CA VAL A 318 2.30 -15.41 -2.62
C VAL A 318 1.80 -13.96 -2.58
N PRO A 319 0.76 -13.60 -1.79
CA PRO A 319 0.32 -12.21 -1.65
C PRO A 319 1.45 -11.35 -1.04
N GLY A 320 1.94 -10.36 -1.79
CA GLY A 320 2.98 -9.42 -1.35
C GLY A 320 4.22 -9.30 -2.24
N VAL A 321 4.27 -9.92 -3.42
CA VAL A 321 5.37 -9.78 -4.38
C VAL A 321 5.02 -8.70 -5.42
N ILE A 322 5.86 -7.66 -5.54
CA ILE A 322 5.77 -6.69 -6.65
C ILE A 322 6.21 -7.41 -7.92
N ASP A 323 5.29 -7.61 -8.85
CA ASP A 323 5.60 -8.11 -10.19
C ASP A 323 6.20 -6.96 -11.00
N ASN A 324 7.49 -7.04 -11.31
CA ASN A 324 8.23 -6.12 -12.18
C ASN A 324 8.66 -6.80 -13.49
N THR A 325 8.09 -7.97 -13.79
CA THR A 325 8.47 -8.74 -14.97
C THR A 325 7.99 -8.06 -16.25
N ILE A 326 8.90 -7.96 -17.23
CA ILE A 326 8.60 -7.49 -18.57
C ILE A 326 8.49 -8.70 -19.48
N TRP A 327 7.34 -8.85 -20.15
CA TRP A 327 7.13 -9.91 -21.13
C TRP A 327 7.43 -9.36 -22.51
N ASN A 328 8.39 -9.97 -23.20
CA ASN A 328 8.68 -9.61 -24.58
C ASN A 328 7.59 -10.18 -25.49
N THR A 329 6.78 -9.30 -26.06
CA THR A 329 5.69 -9.69 -26.98
C THR A 329 5.96 -9.10 -28.36
N LYS A 330 5.29 -9.64 -29.39
CA LYS A 330 5.35 -9.08 -30.75
C LYS A 330 4.77 -7.66 -30.88
N TRP A 331 4.11 -7.16 -29.83
CA TRP A 331 3.53 -5.81 -29.77
C TRP A 331 4.38 -4.83 -28.96
N GLY A 332 5.57 -5.25 -28.53
CA GLY A 332 6.46 -4.48 -27.65
C GLY A 332 6.54 -5.08 -26.23
N PRO A 333 7.42 -4.53 -25.38
CA PRO A 333 7.58 -5.01 -24.01
C PRO A 333 6.30 -4.74 -23.21
N LEU A 334 5.75 -5.79 -22.59
CA LEU A 334 4.57 -5.74 -21.76
C LEU A 334 4.97 -5.75 -20.30
N THR A 335 4.77 -4.63 -19.63
CA THR A 335 5.10 -4.43 -18.22
C THR A 335 4.04 -5.04 -17.30
N ALA A 336 4.35 -5.16 -16.01
CA ALA A 336 3.37 -5.60 -15.03
C ALA A 336 2.19 -4.66 -14.88
N ILE A 337 2.40 -3.35 -14.98
CA ILE A 337 1.31 -2.36 -14.89
C ILE A 337 0.37 -2.44 -16.10
N ASP A 338 0.87 -2.83 -17.28
CA ASP A 338 0.02 -3.14 -18.44
C ASP A 338 -0.90 -4.33 -18.17
N ARG A 339 -0.34 -5.41 -17.59
CA ARG A 339 -1.13 -6.60 -17.24
C ARG A 339 -2.13 -6.30 -16.14
N GLU A 340 -1.75 -5.46 -15.19
CA GLU A 340 -2.60 -5.09 -14.06
C GLU A 340 -3.81 -4.26 -14.51
N LEU A 341 -3.63 -3.35 -15.47
CA LEU A 341 -4.77 -2.64 -16.06
C LEU A 341 -5.79 -3.62 -16.66
N VAL A 342 -5.36 -4.64 -17.40
CA VAL A 342 -6.25 -5.65 -17.97
C VAL A 342 -7.02 -6.41 -16.87
N ARG A 343 -6.34 -6.79 -15.78
CA ARG A 343 -6.97 -7.47 -14.64
C ARG A 343 -7.94 -6.57 -13.87
N LYS A 344 -7.60 -5.30 -13.64
CA LYS A 344 -8.44 -4.34 -12.92
C LYS A 344 -9.70 -3.97 -13.72
N VAL A 345 -9.60 -3.80 -15.03
CA VAL A 345 -10.79 -3.61 -15.89
C VAL A 345 -11.67 -4.86 -15.91
N ARG A 346 -11.09 -6.08 -15.86
CA ARG A 346 -11.86 -7.32 -15.67
C ARG A 346 -12.64 -7.30 -14.35
N LEU A 347 -11.97 -6.96 -13.25
CA LEU A 347 -12.60 -6.86 -11.93
C LEU A 347 -13.75 -5.86 -11.93
N ALA A 348 -13.59 -4.70 -12.58
CA ALA A 348 -14.65 -3.71 -12.73
C ALA A 348 -15.90 -4.31 -13.39
N SER A 349 -15.74 -5.00 -14.54
CA SER A 349 -16.85 -5.65 -15.24
C SER A 349 -17.56 -6.75 -14.44
N LEU A 350 -16.89 -7.38 -13.48
CA LEU A 350 -17.48 -8.44 -12.66
C LEU A 350 -18.53 -7.93 -11.66
N TRP A 351 -18.50 -6.65 -11.29
CA TRP A 351 -19.44 -6.07 -10.32
C TRP A 351 -20.24 -4.87 -10.88
N GLU A 352 -19.65 -4.02 -11.72
CA GLU A 352 -20.33 -2.83 -12.26
C GLU A 352 -21.41 -3.20 -13.27
N PHE A 353 -21.18 -4.24 -14.09
CA PHE A 353 -22.21 -4.76 -15.00
C PHE A 353 -23.47 -5.26 -14.27
N PRO A 354 -23.38 -6.21 -13.31
CA PRO A 354 -24.58 -6.69 -12.62
C PRO A 354 -25.26 -5.58 -11.80
N MET A 355 -24.50 -4.67 -11.16
CA MET A 355 -25.08 -3.55 -10.42
C MET A 355 -25.79 -2.55 -11.34
N ALA A 356 -25.23 -2.24 -12.51
CA ALA A 356 -25.87 -1.36 -13.48
C ALA A 356 -27.14 -2.01 -14.06
N HIS A 357 -27.11 -3.30 -14.39
CA HIS A 357 -28.28 -4.03 -14.86
C HIS A 357 -29.40 -4.08 -13.81
N GLU A 358 -29.05 -4.20 -12.54
CA GLU A 358 -30.00 -4.11 -11.43
C GLU A 358 -30.56 -2.70 -11.25
N ALA A 359 -29.70 -1.67 -11.29
CA ALA A 359 -30.09 -0.28 -11.14
C ALA A 359 -31.06 0.19 -12.24
N MET A 360 -31.00 -0.38 -13.45
CA MET A 360 -32.01 -0.16 -14.49
C MET A 360 -33.45 -0.45 -14.01
N LYS A 361 -33.61 -1.35 -13.04
CA LYS A 361 -34.92 -1.78 -12.49
C LYS A 361 -35.20 -1.17 -11.13
N ARG A 362 -34.21 -1.13 -10.24
CA ARG A 362 -34.37 -0.75 -8.82
C ARG A 362 -34.19 0.74 -8.53
N ALA A 363 -33.42 1.47 -9.34
CA ALA A 363 -33.12 2.87 -9.06
C ALA A 363 -34.40 3.72 -9.08
N LYS A 364 -34.53 4.66 -8.13
CA LYS A 364 -35.70 5.56 -8.03
C LYS A 364 -35.65 6.64 -9.10
N GLY A 365 -34.47 7.20 -9.35
CA GLY A 365 -34.22 8.26 -10.31
C GLY A 365 -34.22 7.77 -11.76
N ALA A 366 -35.05 8.37 -12.60
CA ALA A 366 -35.10 8.06 -14.03
C ALA A 366 -33.74 8.27 -14.74
N LYS A 367 -32.99 9.29 -14.30
CA LYS A 367 -31.65 9.57 -14.81
C LYS A 367 -30.65 8.48 -14.44
N VAL A 368 -30.71 7.96 -13.21
CA VAL A 368 -29.87 6.84 -12.75
C VAL A 368 -30.17 5.59 -13.56
N ARG A 369 -31.44 5.24 -13.78
CA ARG A 369 -31.83 4.10 -14.64
C ARG A 369 -31.28 4.23 -16.06
N LYS A 370 -31.41 5.41 -16.69
CA LYS A 370 -30.94 5.66 -18.05
C LYS A 370 -29.41 5.53 -18.16
N ILE A 371 -28.67 6.14 -17.24
CA ILE A 371 -27.20 6.06 -17.20
C ILE A 371 -26.76 4.61 -16.95
N SER A 372 -27.43 3.89 -16.06
CA SER A 372 -27.11 2.49 -15.75
C SER A 372 -27.24 1.58 -16.97
N ALA A 373 -28.23 1.83 -17.84
CA ALA A 373 -28.35 1.09 -19.10
C ALA A 373 -27.13 1.32 -20.03
N THR A 374 -26.64 2.56 -20.11
CA THR A 374 -25.43 2.89 -20.88
C THR A 374 -24.18 2.25 -20.26
N ILE A 375 -24.00 2.36 -18.95
CA ILE A 375 -22.88 1.76 -18.21
C ILE A 375 -22.86 0.24 -18.41
N ALA A 376 -24.01 -0.43 -18.26
CA ALA A 376 -24.11 -1.88 -18.45
C ALA A 376 -23.67 -2.31 -19.87
N ALA A 377 -24.16 -1.63 -20.90
CA ALA A 377 -23.77 -1.92 -22.28
C ALA A 377 -22.27 -1.69 -22.54
N GLN A 378 -21.71 -0.63 -21.97
CA GLN A 378 -20.30 -0.29 -22.12
C GLN A 378 -19.38 -1.25 -21.34
N HIS A 379 -19.80 -1.74 -20.17
CA HIS A 379 -19.08 -2.80 -19.46
C HIS A 379 -19.11 -4.15 -20.18
N MET A 380 -20.20 -4.50 -20.89
CA MET A 380 -20.22 -5.69 -21.75
C MET A 380 -19.20 -5.58 -22.89
N TYR A 381 -19.10 -4.41 -23.51
CA TYR A 381 -18.12 -4.14 -24.55
C TYR A 381 -16.68 -4.22 -23.99
N LEU A 382 -16.42 -3.57 -22.85
CA LEU A 382 -15.14 -3.63 -22.16
C LEU A 382 -14.77 -5.06 -21.75
N ASP A 383 -15.71 -5.88 -21.28
CA ASP A 383 -15.43 -7.28 -20.93
C ASP A 383 -14.99 -8.10 -22.15
N THR A 384 -15.60 -7.84 -23.31
CA THR A 384 -15.19 -8.46 -24.57
C THR A 384 -13.78 -8.03 -24.98
N ALA A 385 -13.46 -6.75 -24.83
CA ALA A 385 -12.13 -6.21 -25.10
C ALA A 385 -11.07 -6.80 -24.15
N VAL A 386 -11.34 -6.82 -22.84
CA VAL A 386 -10.51 -7.44 -21.79
C VAL A 386 -10.17 -8.89 -22.12
N ARG A 387 -11.18 -9.71 -22.44
CA ARG A 387 -10.96 -11.13 -22.79
C ARG A 387 -10.15 -11.30 -24.07
N THR A 388 -10.29 -10.37 -25.00
CA THR A 388 -9.55 -10.41 -26.27
C THR A 388 -8.08 -10.11 -26.04
N ILE A 389 -7.75 -8.99 -25.37
CA ILE A 389 -6.36 -8.64 -25.09
C ILE A 389 -5.70 -9.66 -24.14
N ALA A 390 -6.44 -10.18 -23.15
CA ALA A 390 -5.92 -11.20 -22.25
C ALA A 390 -5.52 -12.48 -22.99
N ARG A 391 -6.30 -12.94 -23.98
CA ARG A 391 -5.91 -14.08 -24.83
C ARG A 391 -4.69 -13.76 -25.69
N GLN A 392 -4.61 -12.55 -26.26
CA GLN A 392 -3.48 -12.16 -27.13
C GLN A 392 -2.17 -12.06 -26.35
N LEU A 393 -2.23 -11.61 -25.10
CA LEU A 393 -1.07 -11.40 -24.24
C LEU A 393 -0.84 -12.52 -23.22
N SER A 394 -1.68 -13.57 -23.22
CA SER A 394 -1.66 -14.68 -22.24
C SER A 394 -1.74 -14.21 -20.78
N ILE A 395 -2.62 -13.25 -20.50
CA ILE A 395 -2.85 -12.72 -19.15
C ILE A 395 -3.98 -13.50 -18.48
N ASP A 396 -3.71 -14.03 -17.28
CA ASP A 396 -4.73 -14.64 -16.44
C ASP A 396 -5.72 -13.60 -15.92
N LEU A 397 -7.00 -13.95 -16.02
CA LEU A 397 -8.10 -13.06 -15.64
C LEU A 397 -8.81 -13.54 -14.38
N PRO A 398 -9.15 -12.62 -13.46
CA PRO A 398 -10.03 -12.96 -12.35
C PRO A 398 -11.41 -13.36 -12.84
N THR A 399 -12.02 -14.30 -12.11
CA THR A 399 -13.34 -14.87 -12.44
C THR A 399 -14.43 -14.44 -11.46
N GLN A 400 -14.06 -13.83 -10.33
CA GLN A 400 -14.97 -13.36 -9.28
C GLN A 400 -14.59 -11.94 -8.84
N PRO A 401 -15.57 -11.11 -8.40
CA PRO A 401 -15.26 -9.83 -7.78
C PRO A 401 -14.42 -9.99 -6.51
N THR A 402 -13.65 -8.96 -6.17
CA THR A 402 -12.93 -8.94 -4.89
C THR A 402 -13.92 -8.86 -3.72
N GLU A 403 -13.42 -9.10 -2.51
CA GLU A 403 -14.23 -8.94 -1.29
C GLU A 403 -14.76 -7.50 -1.12
N LEU A 404 -13.92 -6.49 -1.38
CA LEU A 404 -14.34 -5.09 -1.38
C LEU A 404 -15.46 -4.81 -2.39
N GLN A 405 -15.32 -5.35 -3.61
CA GLN A 405 -16.34 -5.16 -4.64
C GLN A 405 -17.65 -5.85 -4.26
N ARG A 406 -17.60 -7.04 -3.64
CA ARG A 406 -18.78 -7.69 -3.08
C ARG A 406 -19.41 -6.84 -1.96
N PHE A 407 -18.61 -6.24 -1.09
CA PHE A 407 -19.11 -5.29 -0.09
C PHE A 407 -19.83 -4.09 -0.73
N TRP A 408 -19.28 -3.50 -1.80
CA TRP A 408 -19.98 -2.42 -2.51
C TRP A 408 -21.31 -2.88 -3.11
N MET A 409 -21.33 -4.09 -3.70
CA MET A 409 -22.57 -4.69 -4.22
C MET A 409 -23.60 -4.86 -3.10
N ASP A 410 -23.19 -5.42 -1.95
CA ASP A 410 -24.05 -5.64 -0.80
C ASP A 410 -24.56 -4.30 -0.21
N ASP A 411 -23.70 -3.28 -0.11
CA ASP A 411 -24.09 -1.93 0.35
C ASP A 411 -25.16 -1.36 -0.58
N ILE A 412 -24.96 -1.37 -1.90
CA ILE A 412 -25.96 -0.93 -2.89
C ILE A 412 -27.28 -1.71 -2.73
N GLN A 413 -27.19 -3.03 -2.65
CA GLN A 413 -28.35 -3.91 -2.62
C GLN A 413 -29.15 -3.80 -1.33
N SER A 414 -28.50 -3.43 -0.22
CA SER A 414 -29.15 -3.19 1.07
C SER A 414 -30.00 -1.92 1.10
N GLN A 415 -29.76 -0.99 0.18
CA GLN A 415 -30.48 0.27 0.11
C GLN A 415 -31.75 0.18 -0.76
N SER A 416 -32.61 1.20 -0.64
CA SER A 416 -33.82 1.34 -1.45
C SER A 416 -34.14 2.81 -1.73
N GLY A 417 -34.96 3.07 -2.75
CA GLY A 417 -35.44 4.42 -3.04
C GLY A 417 -34.30 5.39 -3.37
N HIS A 418 -34.28 6.54 -2.69
CA HIS A 418 -33.25 7.57 -2.93
C HIS A 418 -31.87 7.15 -2.41
N ASP A 419 -31.82 6.42 -1.30
CA ASP A 419 -30.55 5.97 -0.71
C ASP A 419 -29.86 4.92 -1.57
N TYR A 420 -30.63 4.13 -2.33
CA TYR A 420 -30.10 3.26 -3.38
C TYR A 420 -29.37 4.07 -4.44
N ASP A 421 -30.01 5.11 -4.97
CA ASP A 421 -29.42 5.95 -6.02
C ASP A 421 -28.14 6.64 -5.53
N LEU A 422 -28.15 7.19 -4.32
CA LEU A 422 -26.98 7.83 -3.70
C LEU A 422 -25.82 6.83 -3.53
N THR A 423 -26.11 5.63 -3.01
CA THR A 423 -25.09 4.62 -2.73
C THR A 423 -24.52 4.00 -4.00
N TYR A 424 -25.38 3.76 -5.00
CA TYR A 424 -24.97 3.34 -6.34
C TYR A 424 -24.03 4.37 -6.99
N VAL A 425 -24.42 5.65 -7.02
CA VAL A 425 -23.59 6.71 -7.61
C VAL A 425 -22.28 6.89 -6.84
N LYS A 426 -22.30 6.80 -5.50
CA LYS A 426 -21.10 6.86 -4.64
C LYS A 426 -20.06 5.83 -5.05
N TRP A 427 -20.43 4.55 -5.05
CA TRP A 427 -19.45 3.47 -5.28
C TRP A 427 -18.94 3.43 -6.70
N LEU A 428 -19.83 3.57 -7.69
CA LEU A 428 -19.38 3.58 -9.09
C LEU A 428 -18.46 4.77 -9.34
N ARG A 429 -18.79 5.98 -8.85
CA ARG A 429 -17.94 7.15 -9.12
C ARG A 429 -16.58 7.04 -8.44
N LEU A 430 -16.53 6.47 -7.24
CA LEU A 430 -15.28 6.21 -6.52
C LEU A 430 -14.41 5.21 -7.30
N ALA A 431 -14.97 4.07 -7.70
CA ALA A 431 -14.26 3.04 -8.44
C ALA A 431 -13.71 3.55 -9.78
N HIS A 432 -14.50 4.33 -10.51
CA HIS A 432 -14.04 4.97 -11.75
C HIS A 432 -12.89 5.95 -11.49
N GLY A 433 -12.92 6.70 -10.39
CA GLY A 433 -11.82 7.58 -10.00
C GLY A 433 -10.53 6.83 -9.69
N GLN A 434 -10.62 5.68 -9.02
CA GLN A 434 -9.46 4.85 -8.67
C GLN A 434 -8.78 4.24 -9.91
N ILE A 435 -9.55 3.75 -10.89
CA ILE A 435 -8.96 3.13 -12.09
C ILE A 435 -8.49 4.16 -13.13
N PHE A 436 -9.02 5.39 -13.10
CA PHE A 436 -8.66 6.45 -14.05
C PHE A 436 -7.17 6.82 -14.00
N SER A 437 -6.56 6.86 -12.82
CA SER A 437 -5.12 7.12 -12.67
C SER A 437 -4.27 5.99 -13.25
N LEU A 438 -4.59 4.73 -12.96
CA LEU A 438 -3.91 3.57 -13.54
C LEU A 438 -3.97 3.59 -15.08
N ILE A 439 -5.13 3.93 -15.64
CA ILE A 439 -5.29 4.12 -17.09
C ILE A 439 -4.36 5.23 -17.58
N GLY A 440 -4.33 6.38 -16.90
CA GLY A 440 -3.43 7.49 -17.21
C GLY A 440 -1.96 7.08 -17.21
N THR A 441 -1.53 6.35 -16.17
CA THR A 441 -0.16 5.83 -16.05
C THR A 441 0.18 4.91 -17.22
N VAL A 442 -0.64 3.90 -17.51
CA VAL A 442 -0.39 2.98 -18.63
C VAL A 442 -0.36 3.72 -19.97
N ARG A 443 -1.27 4.67 -20.19
CA ARG A 443 -1.27 5.49 -21.42
C ARG A 443 0.00 6.31 -21.58
N GLY A 444 0.56 6.82 -20.47
CA GLY A 444 1.76 7.64 -20.47
C GLY A 444 3.07 6.84 -20.57
N THR A 445 3.09 5.59 -20.12
CA THR A 445 4.35 4.84 -19.94
C THR A 445 4.49 3.60 -20.81
N THR A 446 3.37 2.98 -21.23
CA THR A 446 3.45 1.71 -21.95
C THR A 446 4.23 1.85 -23.23
N GLN A 447 4.98 0.81 -23.59
CA GLN A 447 5.59 0.64 -24.90
C GLN A 447 4.87 -0.45 -25.73
N ASN A 448 3.89 -1.15 -25.15
CA ASN A 448 3.13 -2.20 -25.82
C ASN A 448 1.95 -1.64 -26.62
N SER A 449 1.86 -1.94 -27.92
CA SER A 449 0.82 -1.39 -28.81
C SER A 449 -0.60 -1.88 -28.50
N LEU A 450 -0.77 -3.12 -28.03
CA LEU A 450 -2.09 -3.61 -27.57
C LEU A 450 -2.50 -2.96 -26.25
N ALA A 451 -1.60 -2.88 -25.27
CA ALA A 451 -1.89 -2.23 -23.98
C ALA A 451 -2.26 -0.74 -24.16
N ARG A 452 -1.61 -0.05 -25.11
CA ARG A 452 -1.96 1.33 -25.47
C ARG A 452 -3.36 1.47 -26.05
N SER A 453 -3.71 0.66 -27.04
CA SER A 453 -5.06 0.70 -27.62
C SER A 453 -6.14 0.33 -26.58
N PHE A 454 -5.85 -0.63 -25.70
CA PHE A 454 -6.75 -1.04 -24.63
C PHE A 454 -6.93 0.05 -23.57
N SER A 455 -5.86 0.73 -23.17
CA SER A 455 -5.91 1.84 -22.21
C SER A 455 -6.62 3.07 -22.78
N GLU A 456 -6.48 3.37 -24.08
CA GLU A 456 -7.28 4.40 -24.76
C GLU A 456 -8.78 4.08 -24.74
N THR A 457 -9.15 2.83 -25.05
CA THR A 457 -10.53 2.35 -25.01
C THR A 457 -11.09 2.46 -23.59
N SER A 458 -10.33 2.02 -22.59
CA SER A 458 -10.72 2.08 -21.17
C SER A 458 -10.91 3.54 -20.72
N ASN A 459 -10.00 4.43 -21.09
CA ASN A 459 -10.06 5.85 -20.75
C ASN A 459 -11.34 6.51 -21.28
N LYS A 460 -11.72 6.23 -22.53
CA LYS A 460 -12.92 6.79 -23.15
C LYS A 460 -14.18 6.45 -22.36
N PHE A 461 -14.34 5.18 -21.97
CA PHE A 461 -15.52 4.74 -21.24
C PHE A 461 -15.50 5.23 -19.79
N VAL A 462 -14.38 5.09 -19.07
CA VAL A 462 -14.27 5.50 -17.67
C VAL A 462 -14.56 6.98 -17.50
N LEU A 463 -13.97 7.84 -18.35
CA LEU A 463 -14.23 9.28 -18.31
C LEU A 463 -15.71 9.59 -18.59
N GLY A 464 -16.31 8.93 -19.58
CA GLY A 464 -17.73 9.09 -19.90
C GLY A 464 -18.64 8.64 -18.75
N HIS A 465 -18.33 7.53 -18.08
CA HIS A 465 -19.07 7.04 -16.92
C HIS A 465 -19.00 8.03 -15.76
N MET A 466 -17.81 8.59 -15.47
CA MET A 466 -17.64 9.61 -14.42
C MET A 466 -18.53 10.82 -14.68
N GLN A 467 -18.51 11.36 -15.90
CA GLN A 467 -19.34 12.50 -16.31
C GLN A 467 -20.85 12.18 -16.21
N MET A 468 -21.26 10.98 -16.63
CA MET A 468 -22.65 10.55 -16.51
C MET A 468 -23.09 10.48 -15.05
N LEU A 469 -22.30 9.84 -14.18
CA LEU A 469 -22.58 9.69 -12.75
C LEU A 469 -22.63 11.06 -12.05
N GLU A 470 -21.69 11.96 -12.33
CA GLU A 470 -21.69 13.33 -11.83
C GLU A 470 -22.94 14.11 -12.27
N SER A 471 -23.37 13.92 -13.52
CA SER A 471 -24.57 14.60 -14.05
C SER A 471 -25.85 14.25 -13.27
N THR A 472 -25.87 13.18 -12.47
CA THR A 472 -27.02 12.83 -11.62
C THR A 472 -27.27 13.86 -10.51
N GLY A 473 -26.26 14.65 -10.14
CA GLY A 473 -26.31 15.55 -8.98
C GLY A 473 -26.23 14.83 -7.63
N LEU A 474 -25.90 13.54 -7.63
CA LEU A 474 -25.88 12.69 -6.42
C LEU A 474 -24.47 12.41 -5.89
N THR A 475 -23.42 12.87 -6.58
CA THR A 475 -22.04 12.75 -6.11
C THR A 475 -21.79 13.64 -4.89
N LYS A 476 -21.11 13.08 -3.89
CA LYS A 476 -20.68 13.77 -2.66
C LYS A 476 -19.17 13.60 -2.48
N ASN A 477 -18.56 14.19 -1.46
CA ASN A 477 -17.13 14.03 -1.19
C ASN A 477 -16.70 12.55 -1.12
N SER A 478 -17.52 11.68 -0.52
CA SER A 478 -17.28 10.23 -0.46
C SER A 478 -17.37 9.49 -1.80
N SER A 479 -17.78 10.17 -2.88
CA SER A 479 -17.80 9.63 -4.24
C SER A 479 -16.46 9.81 -4.96
N PHE A 480 -15.51 10.55 -4.38
CA PHE A 480 -14.22 10.85 -4.99
C PHE A 480 -13.10 10.18 -4.20
N PRO A 481 -12.07 9.64 -4.87
CA PRO A 481 -10.84 9.22 -4.21
C PRO A 481 -10.21 10.42 -3.47
N ILE A 482 -9.47 10.13 -2.41
CA ILE A 482 -8.65 11.15 -1.76
C ILE A 482 -7.59 11.61 -2.77
N ALA A 483 -7.43 12.92 -2.92
CA ALA A 483 -6.42 13.46 -3.81
C ALA A 483 -5.04 13.16 -3.22
N PRO A 484 -4.09 12.64 -4.02
CA PRO A 484 -2.72 12.49 -3.55
C PRO A 484 -2.19 13.88 -3.17
N SER A 485 -1.48 13.97 -2.06
CA SER A 485 -0.85 15.22 -1.64
C SER A 485 0.21 15.63 -2.67
N ILE A 486 0.05 16.81 -3.27
CA ILE A 486 1.10 17.44 -4.07
C ILE A 486 1.98 18.20 -3.10
N THR A 487 3.12 17.62 -2.75
CA THR A 487 4.23 18.34 -2.12
C THR A 487 4.98 19.11 -3.24
N GLN A 488 5.21 20.40 -2.99
CA GLN A 488 5.84 21.35 -3.92
C GLN A 488 7.29 21.59 -3.56
#